data_AF-A0A529XX90-F1
#
_entry.id   AF-A0A529XX90-F1
#
_cell.length_a   1.000
_cell.length_b   1.000
_cell.length_c   1.000
_cell.angle_alpha   90.00
_cell.angle_beta   90.00
_cell.angle_gamma   90.00
#
_symmetry.space_group_name_H-M   'P 1'
#
loop_
_entity.id
_entity.type
_entity.pdbx_description
1 polymer ?
#
loop_
_entity_poly.entity_id
_entity_poly.type
_entity_poly.pdbx_seq_one_letter_code
_entity_poly.pdbx_strand_id
1 'polypeptide(L)'
;VRGDVDLNGPLSDYASASYDITVCCGVFTLGHVRPDGLRELARVTRPNGFIIASTRKSYAEATSFEGEVRRLQDAGVLVLAQRLNDGRYVAEEDAHYWVFQVLKKASAPEEQGP
;
A
#
# COMPACT_ATOMS: atom_id res chain seq x y z
N VAL A 1 21.82 1.20 0.06
CA VAL A 1 20.66 1.78 0.77
C VAL A 1 20.43 3.18 0.22
N ARG A 2 19.20 3.54 -0.14
CA ARG A 2 18.83 4.88 -0.65
C ARG A 2 17.90 5.53 0.38
N GLY A 3 18.15 6.79 0.74
CA GLY A 3 17.32 7.58 1.65
C GLY A 3 16.62 8.72 0.90
N ASP A 4 15.91 9.57 1.65
CA ASP A 4 15.20 10.75 1.14
C ASP A 4 14.16 10.42 0.04
N VAL A 5 13.37 9.37 0.30
CA VAL A 5 12.33 8.90 -0.61
C VAL A 5 10.99 9.45 -0.15
N ASP A 6 10.38 10.31 -0.94
CA ASP A 6 9.05 10.86 -0.67
C ASP A 6 7.94 9.98 -1.28
N LEU A 7 7.12 9.38 -0.41
CA LEU A 7 5.98 8.55 -0.80
C LEU A 7 4.71 9.38 -1.09
N ASN A 8 4.75 10.70 -0.91
CA ASN A 8 3.67 11.60 -1.33
C ASN A 8 3.73 11.93 -2.82
N GLY A 9 4.83 11.61 -3.50
CA GLY A 9 5.00 11.76 -4.94
C GLY A 9 5.17 10.41 -5.64
N PRO A 10 5.16 10.41 -6.98
CA PRO A 10 5.53 9.22 -7.75
C PRO A 10 6.95 8.79 -7.42
N LEU A 11 7.16 7.50 -7.19
CA LEU A 11 8.49 6.93 -7.02
C LEU A 11 9.18 6.75 -8.38
N SER A 12 9.47 7.85 -9.10
CA SER A 12 9.91 7.84 -10.51
C SER A 12 11.22 7.09 -10.74
N ASP A 13 12.11 7.05 -9.74
CA ASP A 13 13.36 6.29 -9.82
C ASP A 13 13.19 4.79 -9.57
N TYR A 14 11.97 4.34 -9.29
CA TYR A 14 11.63 2.96 -8.97
C TYR A 14 10.74 2.39 -10.07
N ALA A 15 11.27 1.40 -10.78
CA ALA A 15 10.52 0.68 -11.79
C ALA A 15 9.29 -0.03 -11.17
N SER A 16 8.19 -0.05 -11.91
CA SER A 16 6.99 -0.78 -11.53
C SER A 16 7.28 -2.29 -11.45
N ALA A 17 6.52 -3.02 -10.63
CA ALA A 17 6.60 -4.48 -10.50
C ALA A 17 8.05 -5.02 -10.32
N SER A 18 8.85 -4.36 -9.50
CA SER A 18 10.26 -4.72 -9.27
C SER A 18 10.47 -5.55 -8.00
N TYR A 19 9.55 -5.50 -7.06
CA TYR A 19 9.68 -6.12 -5.75
C TYR A 19 8.59 -7.17 -5.52
N ASP A 20 8.96 -8.34 -5.00
CA ASP A 20 7.99 -9.38 -4.61
C ASP A 20 7.23 -8.97 -3.34
N ILE A 21 7.88 -8.21 -2.46
CA ILE A 21 7.31 -7.69 -1.21
C ILE A 21 7.76 -6.24 -1.00
N THR A 22 6.84 -5.38 -0.58
CA THR A 22 7.14 -4.05 -0.02
C THR A 22 6.72 -3.97 1.43
N VAL A 23 7.51 -3.27 2.25
CA VAL A 23 7.23 -3.09 3.68
C VAL A 23 7.29 -1.59 4.00
N CYS A 24 6.23 -1.07 4.62
CA CYS A 24 6.07 0.35 4.94
C CYS A 24 5.55 0.51 6.38
N CYS A 25 6.47 0.56 7.35
CA CYS A 25 6.14 0.63 8.77
C CYS A 25 6.60 1.96 9.36
N GLY A 26 5.73 2.61 10.14
CA GLY A 26 6.04 3.89 10.81
C GLY A 26 5.94 5.12 9.90
N VAL A 27 5.56 4.96 8.64
CA VAL A 27 5.47 6.04 7.63
C VAL A 27 4.07 6.66 7.59
N PHE A 28 3.01 5.84 7.61
CA PHE A 28 1.63 6.30 7.60
C PHE A 28 1.21 6.80 9.00
N THR A 29 1.63 8.03 9.29
CA THR A 29 1.37 8.76 10.52
C THR A 29 1.05 10.22 10.20
N LEU A 30 0.46 10.95 11.14
CA LEU A 30 0.04 12.34 10.92
C LEU A 30 1.22 13.21 10.46
N GLY A 31 0.98 14.00 9.41
CA GLY A 31 1.95 14.96 8.87
C GLY A 31 3.09 14.36 8.01
N HIS A 32 3.12 13.05 7.78
CA HIS A 32 4.21 12.40 7.03
C HIS A 32 3.82 12.07 5.59
N VAL A 33 2.92 11.10 5.42
CA VAL A 33 2.54 10.58 4.11
C VAL A 33 1.02 10.47 4.03
N ARG A 34 0.45 10.81 2.89
CA ARG A 34 -1.00 10.69 2.62
C ARG A 34 -1.37 9.23 2.24
N PRO A 35 -2.66 8.83 2.40
CA PRO A 35 -3.09 7.47 2.10
C PRO A 35 -2.79 6.99 0.67
N ASP A 36 -2.80 7.90 -0.31
CA ASP A 36 -2.52 7.59 -1.72
C ASP A 36 -1.11 7.05 -1.96
N GLY A 37 -0.18 7.22 -1.02
CA GLY A 37 1.13 6.56 -1.05
C GLY A 37 1.05 5.03 -1.10
N LEU A 38 -0.05 4.42 -0.62
CA LEU A 38 -0.30 2.98 -0.76
C LEU A 38 -0.35 2.54 -2.23
N ARG A 39 -0.81 3.42 -3.14
CA ARG A 39 -0.85 3.15 -4.57
C ARG A 39 0.55 3.04 -5.16
N GLU A 40 1.49 3.86 -4.72
CA GLU A 40 2.88 3.78 -5.20
C GLU A 40 3.57 2.51 -4.70
N LEU A 41 3.30 2.09 -3.45
CA LEU A 41 3.74 0.78 -2.96
C LEU A 41 3.18 -0.36 -3.83
N ALA A 42 1.90 -0.31 -4.18
CA ALA A 42 1.28 -1.29 -5.06
C ALA A 42 1.90 -1.30 -6.47
N ARG A 43 2.24 -0.12 -7.03
CA ARG A 43 2.85 0.00 -8.36
C ARG A 43 4.22 -0.66 -8.44
N VAL A 44 5.07 -0.47 -7.44
CA VAL A 44 6.43 -1.03 -7.43
C VAL A 44 6.46 -2.50 -7.00
N THR A 45 5.38 -2.98 -6.36
CA THR A 45 5.20 -4.40 -6.00
C THR A 45 4.72 -5.20 -7.22
N ARG A 46 5.24 -6.41 -7.37
CA ARG A 46 4.86 -7.33 -8.46
C ARG A 46 3.41 -7.80 -8.33
N PRO A 47 2.75 -8.12 -9.46
CA PRO A 47 1.53 -8.91 -9.43
C PRO A 47 1.68 -10.16 -8.56
N ASN A 48 0.67 -10.46 -7.75
CA ASN A 48 0.64 -11.52 -6.73
C ASN A 48 1.61 -11.33 -5.56
N GLY A 49 2.42 -10.26 -5.56
CA GLY A 49 3.29 -9.86 -4.46
C GLY A 49 2.53 -9.19 -3.31
N PHE A 50 3.24 -8.88 -2.23
CA PHE A 50 2.63 -8.40 -0.99
C PHE A 50 3.11 -7.00 -0.57
N ILE A 51 2.19 -6.24 0.00
CA ILE A 51 2.48 -4.99 0.71
C ILE A 51 2.19 -5.24 2.19
N ILE A 52 3.15 -4.98 3.06
CA ILE A 52 2.98 -5.00 4.51
C ILE A 52 3.10 -3.57 5.01
N ALA A 53 2.08 -3.06 5.71
CA ALA A 53 2.08 -1.68 6.19
C ALA A 53 1.59 -1.58 7.63
N SER A 54 2.02 -0.53 8.33
CA SER A 54 1.40 -0.09 9.58
C SER A 54 0.88 1.33 9.49
N THR A 55 -0.25 1.59 10.16
CA THR A 55 -0.84 2.93 10.30
C THR A 55 -1.11 3.19 11.76
N ARG A 56 -0.71 4.37 12.28
CA ARG A 56 -1.23 4.84 13.57
C ARG A 56 -2.76 4.88 13.53
N LYS A 57 -3.43 4.52 14.62
CA LYS A 57 -4.90 4.49 14.68
C LYS A 57 -5.52 5.85 14.37
N SER A 58 -5.06 6.90 15.05
CA SER A 58 -5.49 8.28 14.85
C SER A 58 -5.28 8.77 13.41
N TYR A 59 -4.16 8.39 12.80
CA TYR A 59 -3.90 8.69 11.38
C TYR A 59 -4.91 8.00 10.47
N ALA A 60 -5.18 6.71 10.68
CA ALA A 60 -6.10 5.95 9.86
C ALA A 60 -7.52 6.53 9.91
N GLU A 61 -7.96 6.94 11.11
CA GLU A 61 -9.24 7.62 11.33
C GLU A 61 -9.28 9.00 10.68
N ALA A 62 -8.28 9.85 10.94
CA ALA A 62 -8.25 11.23 10.45
C ALA A 62 -8.14 11.35 8.92
N THR A 63 -7.50 10.37 8.27
CA THR A 63 -7.27 10.38 6.81
C THR A 63 -8.23 9.49 6.03
N SER A 64 -9.11 8.77 6.71
CA SER A 64 -9.94 7.71 6.10
C SER A 64 -9.09 6.71 5.30
N PHE A 65 -8.02 6.19 5.91
CA PHE A 65 -7.11 5.26 5.23
C PHE A 65 -7.84 4.02 4.69
N GLU A 66 -8.84 3.52 5.41
CA GLU A 66 -9.75 2.46 4.94
C GLU A 66 -10.53 2.84 3.68
N GLY A 67 -10.84 4.13 3.50
CA GLY A 67 -11.44 4.64 2.28
C GLY A 67 -10.52 4.47 1.08
N GLU A 68 -9.23 4.76 1.23
CA GLU A 68 -8.24 4.54 0.16
C GLU A 68 -8.02 3.04 -0.11
N VAL A 69 -7.97 2.21 0.92
CA VAL A 69 -7.93 0.75 0.75
C VAL A 69 -9.11 0.27 -0.08
N ARG A 70 -10.34 0.67 0.26
CA ARG A 70 -11.55 0.34 -0.52
C ARG A 70 -11.45 0.82 -1.96
N ARG A 71 -11.03 2.07 -2.19
CA ARG A 71 -10.83 2.62 -3.54
C ARG A 71 -9.88 1.77 -4.39
N LEU A 72 -8.78 1.30 -3.79
CA LEU A 72 -7.81 0.46 -4.49
C LEU A 72 -8.33 -0.97 -4.73
N GLN A 73 -9.15 -1.50 -3.82
CA GLN A 73 -9.85 -2.77 -4.02
C GLN A 73 -10.86 -2.68 -5.16
N ASP A 74 -11.69 -1.63 -5.17
CA ASP A 74 -12.69 -1.39 -6.22
C ASP A 74 -12.03 -1.17 -7.59
N ALA A 75 -10.84 -0.56 -7.62
CA ALA A 75 -10.03 -0.39 -8.81
C ALA A 75 -9.28 -1.67 -9.24
N GLY A 76 -9.42 -2.78 -8.51
CA GLY A 76 -8.76 -4.05 -8.81
C GLY A 76 -7.24 -4.00 -8.68
N VAL A 77 -6.70 -3.11 -7.84
CA VAL A 77 -5.25 -2.93 -7.64
C VAL A 77 -4.71 -3.92 -6.61
N LEU A 78 -5.42 -4.09 -5.50
CA LEU A 78 -5.01 -4.93 -4.39
C LEU A 78 -6.21 -5.54 -3.67
N VAL A 79 -5.96 -6.54 -2.85
CA VAL A 79 -6.94 -7.10 -1.90
C VAL A 79 -6.34 -7.13 -0.51
N LEU A 80 -7.18 -6.96 0.51
CA LEU A 80 -6.77 -7.17 1.91
C LEU A 80 -6.60 -8.68 2.16
N ALA A 81 -5.36 -9.11 2.38
CA ALA A 81 -5.06 -10.49 2.73
C ALA A 81 -5.20 -10.72 4.24
N GLN A 82 -4.65 -9.81 5.06
CA GLN A 82 -4.78 -9.86 6.52
C GLN A 82 -4.79 -8.46 7.13
N ARG A 83 -5.44 -8.32 8.28
CA ARG A 83 -5.39 -7.11 9.10
C ARG A 83 -5.36 -7.47 10.57
N LEU A 84 -4.47 -6.85 11.32
CA LEU A 84 -4.53 -6.79 12.78
C LEU A 84 -4.98 -5.38 13.18
N ASN A 85 -6.11 -5.32 13.89
CA ASN A 85 -6.63 -4.08 14.45
C ASN A 85 -6.05 -3.83 15.83
N ASP A 86 -5.90 -2.54 16.17
CA ASP A 86 -5.49 -2.08 17.50
C ASP A 86 -4.32 -2.88 18.10
N GLY A 87 -3.32 -3.17 17.27
CA GLY A 87 -2.12 -3.86 17.69
C GLY A 87 -1.18 -2.91 18.41
N ARG A 88 -0.51 -3.40 19.45
CA ARG A 88 0.48 -2.63 20.22
C ARG A 88 1.50 -1.99 19.28
N TYR A 89 1.74 -0.70 19.45
CA TYR A 89 2.68 0.07 18.63
C TYR A 89 3.66 0.89 19.48
N VAL A 90 3.19 1.96 20.12
CA VAL A 90 3.94 2.75 21.10
C VAL A 90 3.15 2.83 22.42
N ALA A 91 3.71 3.43 23.46
CA ALA A 91 3.03 3.48 24.75
C ALA A 91 1.75 4.33 24.70
N GLU A 92 1.72 5.31 23.79
CA GLU A 92 0.68 6.32 23.67
C GLU A 92 -0.43 5.94 22.69
N GLU A 93 -0.21 4.96 21.81
CA GLU A 93 -1.13 4.67 20.71
C GLU A 93 -0.93 3.27 20.12
N ASP A 94 -2.05 2.67 19.69
CA ASP A 94 -2.07 1.45 18.88
C ASP A 94 -1.95 1.73 17.37
N ALA A 95 -1.68 0.68 16.61
CA ALA A 95 -1.63 0.72 15.16
C ALA A 95 -2.49 -0.38 14.53
N HIS A 96 -2.93 -0.13 13.31
CA HIS A 96 -3.39 -1.20 12.42
C HIS A 96 -2.21 -1.71 11.61
N TYR A 97 -2.13 -3.04 11.50
CA TYR A 97 -1.17 -3.72 10.64
C TYR A 97 -1.91 -4.38 9.50
N TRP A 98 -1.40 -4.19 8.29
CA TRP A 98 -2.07 -4.55 7.06
C TRP A 98 -1.17 -5.42 6.22
N VAL A 99 -1.75 -6.46 5.63
CA VAL A 99 -1.14 -7.26 4.58
C VAL A 99 -2.07 -7.19 3.38
N PHE A 100 -1.57 -6.63 2.29
CA PHE A 100 -2.29 -6.57 1.01
C PHE A 100 -1.60 -7.46 -0.01
N GLN A 101 -2.37 -8.11 -0.87
CA GLN A 101 -1.85 -8.77 -2.06
C GLN A 101 -2.16 -7.93 -3.29
N VAL A 102 -1.15 -7.66 -4.12
CA VAL A 102 -1.31 -6.91 -5.37
C VAL A 102 -1.89 -7.82 -6.44
N LEU A 103 -2.95 -7.36 -7.11
CA LEU A 103 -3.63 -8.15 -8.13
C LEU A 103 -2.90 -8.10 -9.46
N LYS A 104 -2.97 -9.19 -10.22
CA LYS A 104 -2.59 -9.19 -11.63
C LYS A 104 -3.65 -8.42 -12.41
N LYS A 105 -3.25 -7.34 -13.09
CA LYS A 105 -4.13 -6.66 -14.04
C LYS A 105 -4.59 -7.69 -15.06
N ALA A 106 -5.90 -7.84 -15.25
CA ALA A 106 -6.41 -8.67 -16.33
C ALA A 106 -5.84 -8.12 -17.65
N SER A 107 -5.04 -8.93 -18.34
CA SER A 107 -4.65 -8.64 -19.70
C SER A 107 -5.93 -8.55 -20.53
N ALA A 108 -6.06 -7.50 -21.36
CA ALA A 108 -7.08 -7.49 -22.40
C ALA A 108 -6.98 -8.79 -23.21
N PRO A 109 -8.08 -9.31 -23.78
CA PRO A 109 -8.01 -10.49 -24.62
C PRO A 109 -6.93 -10.22 -25.69
N GLU A 110 -5.93 -11.09 -25.77
CA GLU A 110 -5.05 -11.09 -26.93
C GLU A 110 -5.96 -11.24 -28.15
N GLU A 111 -6.00 -10.21 -29.00
CA GLU A 111 -6.58 -10.33 -30.33
C GLU A 111 -5.85 -11.50 -31.00
N GLN A 112 -6.53 -12.65 -31.08
CA GLN A 112 -6.14 -13.74 -31.95
C GLN A 112 -6.31 -13.20 -33.37
N GLY A 113 -5.25 -12.60 -33.88
CA GLY A 113 -5.11 -12.23 -35.27
C GLY A 113 -5.14 -13.48 -36.16
N PRO A 114 -5.57 -13.31 -37.43
CA PRO A 114 -6.04 -14.37 -38.32
C PRO A 114 -4.99 -15.44 -38.67
#